data_AF-A0A8X8YPC5-F1
#
_entry.id   AF-A0A8X8YPC5-F1
#
_cell.length_a   1.000
_cell.length_b   1.000
_cell.length_c   1.000
_cell.angle_alpha   90.00
_cell.angle_beta   90.00
_cell.angle_gamma   90.00
#
_symmetry.space_group_name_H-M   'P 1'
#
loop_
_entity.id
_entity.type
_entity.pdbx_description
1 polymer ?
#
loop_
_entity_poly.entity_id
_entity_poly.type
_entity_poly.pdbx_seq_one_letter_code
_entity_poly.pdbx_strand_id
1 'polypeptide(L)'
;MFSAPRLDSSEGLRREKLHKLRDFVAERCDRGVAVNVGDAAFTTALNLMSASLFSVEFARFDSESSQEMKEVVWGVMKSVGSPNLADYFPLLKPADPQRIFKAAEFNYGKLFAKLDEIIDEKLKSGGDKRDLVEALLEINRRDEAQLSRDDIRHLLLMLVTFVGNYEWKLENTKPEEMDMNENFGITLQKAVPLKAIPTKL
;
A
#
# COMPACT_ATOMS: atom_id res chain seq x y z
N MET A 1 -10.52 14.63 -4.47
CA MET A 1 -10.42 13.35 -3.72
C MET A 1 -9.72 13.51 -2.38
N PHE A 2 -8.59 14.21 -2.32
CA PHE A 2 -7.82 14.45 -1.08
C PHE A 2 -8.24 15.70 -0.29
N SER A 3 -9.45 16.22 -0.53
CA SER A 3 -9.98 17.33 0.26
C SER A 3 -10.44 16.83 1.63
N ALA A 4 -10.36 17.66 2.67
CA ALA A 4 -10.75 17.28 4.03
C ALA A 4 -12.15 16.61 4.10
N PRO A 5 -13.22 17.14 3.46
CA PRO A 5 -14.53 16.50 3.52
C PRO A 5 -14.57 15.10 2.89
N ARG A 6 -13.76 14.87 1.85
CA ARG A 6 -13.66 13.56 1.18
C ARG A 6 -12.85 12.59 2.02
N LEU A 7 -11.77 13.05 2.66
CA LEU A 7 -11.02 12.26 3.62
C LEU A 7 -11.89 11.87 4.82
N ASP A 8 -12.75 12.76 5.31
CA ASP A 8 -13.69 12.45 6.40
C ASP A 8 -14.75 11.44 5.95
N SER A 9 -15.25 11.55 4.72
CA SER A 9 -16.19 10.56 4.16
C SER A 9 -15.61 9.14 4.06
N SER A 10 -14.27 9.01 4.05
CA SER A 10 -13.57 7.71 4.06
C SER A 10 -13.32 7.14 5.48
N GLU A 11 -13.78 7.81 6.55
CA GLU A 11 -13.59 7.36 7.94
C GLU A 11 -14.15 5.96 8.17
N GLY A 12 -15.34 5.64 7.63
CA GLY A 12 -15.95 4.32 7.74
C GLY A 12 -15.04 3.22 7.19
N LEU A 13 -14.41 3.48 6.05
CA LEU A 13 -13.47 2.55 5.43
C LEU A 13 -12.18 2.39 6.25
N ARG A 14 -11.63 3.50 6.77
CA ARG A 14 -10.48 3.45 7.70
C ARG A 14 -10.77 2.59 8.91
N ARG A 15 -11.93 2.80 9.53
CA ARG A 15 -12.36 2.04 10.70
C ARG A 15 -12.55 0.56 10.39
N GLU A 16 -13.14 0.22 9.24
CA GLU A 16 -13.24 -1.16 8.78
C GLU A 16 -11.87 -1.85 8.67
N LYS A 17 -10.87 -1.21 8.04
CA LYS A 17 -9.53 -1.81 7.91
C LYS A 17 -8.81 -1.94 9.26
N LEU A 18 -8.99 -0.98 10.16
CA LEU A 18 -8.45 -1.05 11.52
C LEU A 18 -9.11 -2.17 12.34
N HIS A 19 -10.40 -2.42 12.16
CA HIS A 19 -11.06 -3.58 12.78
C HIS A 19 -10.47 -4.89 12.28
N LYS A 20 -10.25 -5.05 10.96
CA LYS A 20 -9.59 -6.24 10.41
C LYS A 20 -8.18 -6.44 10.97
N LEU A 21 -7.40 -5.37 11.12
CA LEU A 21 -6.08 -5.43 11.76
C LEU A 21 -6.18 -5.87 13.23
N ARG A 22 -7.13 -5.29 13.99
CA ARG A 22 -7.38 -5.69 15.38
C ARG A 22 -7.73 -7.16 15.47
N ASP A 23 -8.64 -7.63 14.63
CA ASP A 23 -9.11 -9.02 14.65
C ASP A 23 -7.96 -9.99 14.31
N PHE A 24 -7.12 -9.63 13.34
CA PHE A 24 -5.90 -10.36 13.03
C PHE A 24 -4.93 -10.44 14.22
N VAL A 25 -4.67 -9.31 14.89
CA VAL A 25 -3.77 -9.28 16.05
C VAL A 25 -4.35 -10.08 17.23
N ALA A 26 -5.66 -10.00 17.45
CA ALA A 26 -6.35 -10.75 18.49
C ALA A 26 -6.23 -12.27 18.26
N GLU A 27 -6.50 -12.75 17.04
CA GLU A 27 -6.36 -14.17 16.70
C GLU A 27 -4.93 -14.68 16.94
N ARG A 28 -3.91 -13.90 16.58
CA ARG A 28 -2.51 -14.26 16.79
C ARG A 28 -2.13 -14.26 18.26
N CYS A 29 -2.68 -13.32 19.04
CA CYS A 29 -2.52 -13.25 20.49
C CYS A 29 -3.10 -14.50 21.17
N ASP A 30 -4.32 -14.90 20.83
CA ASP A 30 -4.97 -16.10 21.38
C ASP A 30 -4.17 -17.38 21.09
N ARG A 31 -3.46 -17.40 19.96
CA ARG A 31 -2.61 -18.52 19.54
C ARG A 31 -1.18 -18.45 20.08
N GLY A 32 -0.80 -17.37 20.79
CA GLY A 32 0.56 -17.14 21.27
C GLY A 32 1.59 -16.99 20.14
N VAL A 33 1.17 -16.55 18.95
CA VAL A 33 2.03 -16.43 17.77
C VAL A 33 2.47 -14.98 17.59
N ALA A 34 3.78 -14.77 17.37
CA ALA A 34 4.31 -13.45 17.10
C ALA A 34 3.67 -12.80 15.86
N VAL A 35 3.46 -11.48 15.94
CA VAL A 35 2.98 -10.65 14.83
C VAL A 35 4.16 -9.89 14.24
N ASN A 36 4.36 -10.03 12.93
CA ASN A 36 5.27 -9.15 12.20
C ASN A 36 4.56 -7.80 11.98
N VAL A 37 4.96 -6.79 12.77
CA VAL A 37 4.37 -5.45 12.72
C VAL A 37 4.57 -4.78 11.36
N GLY A 38 5.71 -5.01 10.70
CA GLY A 38 5.99 -4.48 9.37
C GLY A 38 5.00 -5.02 8.34
N ASP A 39 4.76 -6.34 8.36
CA ASP A 39 3.83 -7.00 7.44
C ASP A 39 2.38 -6.59 7.70
N ALA A 40 1.99 -6.50 8.97
CA ALA A 40 0.66 -6.09 9.38
C ALA A 40 0.38 -4.62 9.01
N ALA A 41 1.34 -3.72 9.25
CA ALA A 41 1.25 -2.32 8.89
C ALA A 41 1.21 -2.14 7.36
N PHE A 42 2.09 -2.82 6.62
CA PHE A 42 2.11 -2.79 5.16
C PHE A 42 0.77 -3.27 4.57
N THR A 43 0.29 -4.44 5.00
CA THR A 43 -0.98 -5.02 4.53
C THR A 43 -2.15 -4.08 4.82
N THR A 44 -2.16 -3.47 6.01
CA THR A 44 -3.21 -2.51 6.40
C THR A 44 -3.16 -1.25 5.56
N ALA A 45 -1.99 -0.66 5.37
CA ALA A 45 -1.80 0.55 4.56
C ALA A 45 -2.15 0.31 3.08
N LEU A 46 -1.70 -0.82 2.53
CA LEU A 46 -2.00 -1.23 1.16
C LEU A 46 -3.50 -1.41 0.97
N ASN A 47 -4.18 -2.13 1.86
CA ASN A 47 -5.63 -2.34 1.77
C ASN A 47 -6.43 -1.06 2.00
N LEU A 48 -5.94 -0.17 2.87
CA LEU A 48 -6.59 1.12 3.09
C LEU A 48 -6.52 1.99 1.83
N MET A 49 -5.33 2.08 1.24
CA MET A 49 -5.16 2.79 -0.03
C MET A 49 -5.97 2.14 -1.14
N SER A 50 -5.86 0.83 -1.32
CA SER A 50 -6.52 0.14 -2.43
C SER A 50 -8.04 0.25 -2.33
N ALA A 51 -8.60 0.16 -1.12
CA ALA A 51 -10.03 0.31 -0.93
C ALA A 51 -10.49 1.78 -1.08
N SER A 52 -9.64 2.75 -0.72
CA SER A 52 -9.97 4.18 -0.87
C SER A 52 -9.88 4.64 -2.32
N LEU A 53 -8.92 4.10 -3.08
CA LEU A 53 -8.58 4.51 -4.43
C LEU A 53 -9.30 3.71 -5.51
N PHE A 54 -9.48 2.41 -5.27
CA PHE A 54 -10.02 1.44 -6.25
C PHE A 54 -11.31 0.77 -5.78
N SER A 55 -11.69 0.93 -4.52
CA SER A 55 -12.70 0.10 -3.87
C SER A 55 -12.37 -1.41 -3.94
N VAL A 56 -11.09 -1.78 -4.00
CA VAL A 56 -10.58 -3.16 -4.07
C VAL A 56 -9.69 -3.45 -2.86
N GLU A 57 -9.68 -4.68 -2.35
CA GLU A 57 -8.68 -5.14 -1.37
C GLU A 57 -7.58 -5.92 -2.09
N PHE A 58 -6.34 -5.42 -2.05
CA PHE A 58 -5.20 -6.06 -2.72
C PHE A 58 -4.54 -7.18 -1.91
N ALA A 59 -4.73 -7.18 -0.60
CA ALA A 59 -4.08 -8.10 0.29
C ALA A 59 -5.07 -8.66 1.31
N ARG A 60 -4.80 -9.87 1.80
CA ARG A 60 -5.45 -10.41 3.00
C ARG A 60 -4.36 -10.71 4.03
N PHE A 61 -4.68 -10.56 5.31
CA PHE A 61 -3.77 -10.96 6.37
C PHE A 61 -3.45 -12.46 6.24
N ASP A 62 -2.18 -12.83 6.42
CA ASP A 62 -1.67 -14.21 6.29
C ASP A 62 -2.00 -14.95 4.97
N SER A 63 -2.15 -14.23 3.85
CA SER A 63 -2.42 -14.85 2.53
C SER A 63 -1.25 -14.77 1.55
N GLU A 64 -1.19 -15.74 0.64
CA GLU A 64 -0.23 -15.78 -0.48
C GLU A 64 -0.39 -14.56 -1.41
N SER A 65 -1.63 -14.10 -1.64
CA SER A 65 -1.90 -12.90 -2.44
C SER A 65 -1.32 -11.61 -1.82
N SER A 66 -1.26 -11.51 -0.49
CA SER A 66 -0.59 -10.38 0.18
C SER A 66 0.91 -10.43 -0.05
N GLN A 67 1.51 -11.63 0.01
CA GLN A 67 2.94 -11.80 -0.25
C GLN A 67 3.28 -11.51 -1.71
N GLU A 68 2.48 -11.96 -2.68
CA GLU A 68 2.68 -11.66 -4.10
C GLU A 68 2.66 -10.15 -4.35
N MET A 69 1.64 -9.43 -3.86
CA MET A 69 1.55 -7.99 -4.02
C MET A 69 2.70 -7.26 -3.30
N LYS A 70 3.05 -7.71 -2.09
CA LYS A 70 4.18 -7.18 -1.34
C LYS A 70 5.50 -7.38 -2.10
N GLU A 71 5.73 -8.53 -2.69
CA GLU A 71 6.92 -8.83 -3.50
C GLU A 71 7.00 -7.93 -4.74
N VAL A 72 5.86 -7.71 -5.43
CA VAL A 72 5.79 -6.80 -6.57
C VAL A 72 6.13 -5.37 -6.14
N VAL A 73 5.50 -4.87 -5.07
CA VAL A 73 5.76 -3.51 -4.54
C VAL A 73 7.20 -3.40 -4.07
N TRP A 74 7.73 -4.41 -3.36
CA TRP A 74 9.11 -4.46 -2.90
C TRP A 74 10.10 -4.48 -4.06
N GLY A 75 9.80 -5.22 -5.12
CA GLY A 75 10.62 -5.28 -6.33
C GLY A 75 10.69 -3.94 -7.06
N VAL A 76 9.56 -3.21 -7.13
CA VAL A 76 9.54 -1.81 -7.61
C VAL A 76 10.39 -0.93 -6.70
N MET A 77 10.20 -1.01 -5.38
CA MET A 77 10.92 -0.19 -4.40
C MET A 77 12.43 -0.40 -4.43
N LYS A 78 12.87 -1.65 -4.54
CA LYS A 78 14.28 -2.00 -4.69
C LYS A 78 14.87 -1.40 -5.97
N SER A 79 14.10 -1.35 -7.04
CA SER A 79 14.56 -0.79 -8.31
C SER A 79 14.70 0.74 -8.25
N VAL A 80 13.75 1.42 -7.60
CA VAL A 80 13.77 2.89 -7.43
C VAL A 80 14.83 3.35 -6.42
N GLY A 81 15.00 2.62 -5.32
CA GLY A 81 15.89 3.01 -4.22
C GLY A 81 17.35 2.60 -4.41
N SER A 82 17.66 1.74 -5.37
CA SER A 82 19.04 1.27 -5.60
C SER A 82 19.83 2.26 -6.45
N PRO A 83 21.07 2.61 -6.05
CA PRO A 83 21.97 3.35 -6.93
C PRO A 83 22.23 2.55 -8.21
N ASN A 84 22.00 3.16 -9.36
CA ASN A 84 22.18 2.53 -10.67
C ASN A 84 23.35 3.20 -11.42
N LEU A 85 24.43 2.44 -11.63
CA LEU A 85 25.63 2.87 -12.35
C LEU A 85 25.34 3.35 -13.77
N ALA A 86 24.31 2.80 -14.42
CA ALA A 86 23.92 3.21 -15.77
C ALA A 86 23.32 4.63 -15.82
N ASP A 87 22.88 5.18 -14.69
CA ASP A 87 22.41 6.57 -14.59
C ASP A 87 23.58 7.57 -14.50
N TYR A 88 24.70 7.15 -13.90
CA TYR A 88 25.94 7.95 -13.81
C TYR A 88 26.84 7.77 -15.05
N PHE A 89 26.81 6.58 -15.66
CA PHE A 89 27.63 6.21 -16.82
C PHE A 89 26.72 5.71 -17.95
N PRO A 90 26.19 6.61 -18.81
CA PRO A 90 25.22 6.26 -19.85
C PRO A 90 25.68 5.17 -20.83
N LEU A 91 27.00 5.02 -21.00
CA LEU A 91 27.62 3.97 -21.82
C LEU A 91 27.31 2.54 -21.31
N LEU A 92 27.00 2.38 -20.02
CA LEU A 92 26.68 1.09 -19.40
C LEU A 92 25.19 0.71 -19.53
N LYS A 93 24.33 1.61 -20.03
CA LYS A 93 22.87 1.37 -20.13
C LYS A 93 22.50 0.08 -20.87
N PRO A 94 23.08 -0.27 -22.03
CA PRO A 94 22.71 -1.50 -22.73
C PRO A 94 23.13 -2.77 -22.00
N ALA A 95 24.17 -2.69 -21.16
CA ALA A 95 24.70 -3.85 -20.44
C ALA A 95 23.88 -4.20 -19.19
N ASP A 96 23.15 -3.22 -18.63
CA ASP A 96 22.40 -3.34 -17.36
C ASP A 96 23.20 -4.12 -16.29
N PRO A 97 24.38 -3.60 -15.89
CA PRO A 97 25.37 -4.37 -15.12
C PRO A 97 24.84 -4.83 -13.75
N GLN A 98 23.89 -4.08 -13.18
CA GLN A 98 23.24 -4.40 -11.91
C GLN A 98 21.89 -5.11 -12.07
N ARG A 99 21.46 -5.36 -13.31
CA ARG A 99 20.16 -5.93 -13.66
C ARG A 99 18.96 -5.15 -13.09
N ILE A 100 19.15 -3.88 -12.74
CA ILE A 100 18.13 -3.03 -12.13
C ILE A 100 17.05 -2.74 -13.17
N PHE A 101 17.43 -2.50 -14.43
CA PHE A 101 16.45 -2.22 -15.49
C PHE A 101 15.56 -3.43 -15.75
N LYS A 102 16.15 -4.63 -15.87
CA LYS A 102 15.39 -5.88 -16.03
C LYS A 102 14.49 -6.19 -14.83
N ALA A 103 14.97 -5.95 -13.61
CA ALA A 103 14.17 -6.13 -12.40
C ALA A 103 13.01 -5.12 -12.33
N ALA A 104 13.25 -3.86 -12.69
CA ALA A 104 12.23 -2.82 -12.77
C ALA A 104 11.16 -3.21 -13.79
N GLU A 105 11.54 -3.53 -15.02
CA GLU A 105 10.63 -3.90 -16.11
C GLU A 105 9.71 -5.07 -15.71
N PHE A 106 10.25 -6.10 -15.08
CA PHE A 106 9.47 -7.23 -14.58
C PHE A 106 8.44 -6.84 -13.51
N ASN A 107 8.87 -6.09 -12.49
CA ASN A 107 8.00 -5.73 -11.37
C ASN A 107 6.96 -4.68 -11.77
N TYR A 108 7.34 -3.67 -12.56
CA TYR A 108 6.40 -2.71 -13.14
C TYR A 108 5.40 -3.39 -14.07
N GLY A 109 5.85 -4.36 -14.90
CA GLY A 109 4.96 -5.12 -15.77
C GLY A 109 3.88 -5.88 -14.99
N LYS A 110 4.25 -6.58 -13.91
CA LYS A 110 3.30 -7.27 -13.03
C LYS A 110 2.32 -6.30 -12.36
N LEU A 111 2.83 -5.19 -11.84
CA LEU A 111 1.99 -4.18 -11.18
C LEU A 111 1.00 -3.55 -12.17
N PHE A 112 1.46 -3.16 -13.35
CA PHE A 112 0.61 -2.57 -14.37
C PHE A 112 -0.44 -3.55 -14.89
N ALA A 113 -0.11 -4.83 -15.08
CA ALA A 113 -1.10 -5.84 -15.44
C ALA A 113 -2.23 -5.92 -14.40
N LYS A 114 -1.90 -5.84 -13.10
CA LYS A 114 -2.91 -5.84 -12.04
C LYS A 114 -3.74 -4.55 -12.01
N LEU A 115 -3.11 -3.40 -12.24
CA LEU A 115 -3.83 -2.13 -12.34
C LEU A 115 -4.74 -2.08 -13.57
N ASP A 116 -4.30 -2.63 -14.70
CA ASP A 116 -5.09 -2.72 -15.93
C ASP A 116 -6.33 -3.60 -15.74
N GLU A 117 -6.23 -4.73 -15.03
CA GLU A 117 -7.38 -5.57 -14.66
C GLU A 117 -8.45 -4.76 -13.92
N ILE A 118 -8.04 -3.94 -12.94
CA ILE A 118 -8.95 -3.10 -12.15
C ILE A 118 -9.58 -2.00 -13.01
N ILE A 119 -8.77 -1.33 -13.83
CA ILE A 119 -9.26 -0.27 -14.72
C ILE A 119 -10.30 -0.85 -15.69
N ASP A 120 -10.02 -2.02 -16.27
CA ASP A 120 -10.92 -2.68 -17.22
C ASP A 120 -12.22 -3.16 -16.54
N GLU A 121 -12.18 -3.67 -15.31
CA GLU A 121 -13.37 -4.00 -14.52
C GLU A 121 -14.24 -2.77 -14.24
N LYS A 122 -13.63 -1.63 -13.90
CA LYS A 122 -14.35 -0.38 -13.61
C LYS A 122 -14.98 0.21 -14.86
N LEU A 123 -14.27 0.19 -15.99
CA LEU A 123 -14.80 0.63 -17.27
C LEU A 123 -16.03 -0.19 -17.73
N LYS A 124 -16.06 -1.50 -17.43
CA LYS A 124 -17.18 -2.39 -17.79
C LYS A 124 -18.37 -2.27 -16.84
N SER A 125 -18.12 -2.07 -15.55
CA SER A 125 -19.17 -2.11 -14.53
C SER A 125 -19.98 -0.82 -14.40
N GLY A 126 -19.51 0.31 -14.97
CA GLY A 126 -20.23 1.59 -14.92
C GLY A 126 -20.55 1.99 -13.48
N GLY A 127 -19.54 1.99 -12.61
CA GLY A 127 -19.71 1.87 -11.16
C GLY A 127 -20.49 3.00 -10.48
N ASP A 128 -21.36 2.61 -9.55
CA ASP A 128 -22.14 3.50 -8.65
C ASP A 128 -21.27 4.18 -7.56
N LYS A 129 -20.01 3.74 -7.39
CA LYS A 129 -19.05 4.28 -6.40
C LYS A 129 -18.03 5.21 -7.07
N ARG A 130 -18.01 6.48 -6.66
CA ARG A 130 -17.01 7.49 -7.07
C ARG A 130 -15.66 7.29 -6.34
N ASP A 131 -14.90 6.27 -6.73
CA ASP A 131 -13.50 6.12 -6.34
C ASP A 131 -12.54 6.89 -7.26
N LEU A 132 -11.22 6.83 -7.03
CA LEU A 132 -10.27 7.67 -7.77
C LEU A 132 -10.30 7.37 -9.26
N VAL A 133 -10.34 6.08 -9.61
CA VAL A 133 -10.29 5.64 -11.00
C VAL A 133 -11.54 6.14 -11.73
N GLU A 134 -12.72 5.99 -11.14
CA GLU A 134 -13.95 6.52 -11.76
C GLU A 134 -13.90 8.05 -11.90
N ALA A 135 -13.37 8.77 -10.92
CA ALA A 135 -13.22 10.23 -11.00
C ALA A 135 -12.23 10.66 -12.10
N LEU A 136 -11.10 9.95 -12.26
CA LEU A 136 -10.13 10.21 -13.33
C LEU A 136 -10.72 9.89 -14.71
N LEU A 137 -11.47 8.79 -14.82
CA LEU A 137 -12.19 8.42 -16.04
C LEU A 137 -13.28 9.43 -16.38
N GLU A 138 -14.00 9.97 -15.40
CA GLU A 138 -15.02 11.00 -15.59
C GLU A 138 -14.40 12.33 -16.08
N ILE A 139 -13.30 12.78 -15.49
CA ILE A 139 -12.56 13.97 -15.95
C ILE A 139 -12.13 13.81 -17.42
N ASN A 140 -11.66 12.61 -17.78
CA ASN A 140 -11.27 12.29 -19.14
C ASN A 140 -12.48 12.27 -20.11
N ARG A 141 -13.61 11.68 -19.71
CA ARG A 141 -14.85 11.66 -20.50
C ARG A 141 -15.43 13.06 -20.73
N ARG A 142 -15.20 14.00 -19.81
CA ARG A 142 -15.66 15.39 -19.92
C ARG A 142 -14.75 16.27 -20.79
N ASP A 143 -13.68 15.70 -21.35
CA ASP A 143 -12.66 16.40 -22.14
C ASP A 143 -11.97 17.54 -21.36
N GLU A 144 -12.05 17.50 -20.02
CA GLU A 144 -11.45 18.48 -19.10
C GLU A 144 -9.95 18.21 -18.90
N ALA A 145 -9.52 16.95 -19.11
CA ALA A 145 -8.12 16.57 -19.20
C ALA A 145 -7.96 15.39 -20.16
N GLN A 146 -7.05 15.48 -21.13
CA GLN A 146 -6.69 14.40 -22.04
C GLN A 146 -5.80 13.36 -21.34
N LEU A 147 -6.31 12.71 -20.30
CA LEU A 147 -5.54 11.71 -19.55
C LEU A 147 -5.51 10.40 -20.35
N SER A 148 -4.34 9.98 -20.79
CA SER A 148 -4.18 8.66 -21.38
C SER A 148 -4.35 7.56 -20.33
N ARG A 149 -4.60 6.32 -20.77
CA ARG A 149 -4.57 5.14 -19.89
C ARG A 149 -3.22 5.03 -19.17
N ASP A 150 -2.14 5.46 -19.82
CA ASP A 150 -0.80 5.46 -19.27
C ASP A 150 -0.65 6.46 -18.12
N ASP A 151 -1.25 7.65 -18.24
CA ASP A 151 -1.26 8.66 -17.18
C ASP A 151 -1.99 8.13 -15.93
N ILE A 152 -3.14 7.47 -16.13
CA ILE A 152 -3.87 6.83 -15.04
C ILE A 152 -2.98 5.77 -14.38
N ARG A 153 -2.35 4.87 -15.17
CA ARG A 153 -1.43 3.84 -14.63
C ARG A 153 -0.31 4.45 -13.78
N HIS A 154 0.32 5.52 -14.25
CA HIS A 154 1.42 6.17 -13.52
C HIS A 154 0.95 6.91 -12.26
N LEU A 155 -0.22 7.55 -12.27
CA LEU A 155 -0.82 8.14 -11.07
C LEU A 155 -1.07 7.07 -10.00
N LEU A 156 -1.57 5.90 -10.39
CA LEU A 156 -1.82 4.79 -9.47
C LEU A 156 -0.51 4.18 -8.96
N LEU A 157 0.49 4.07 -9.81
CA LEU A 157 1.83 3.64 -9.43
C LEU A 157 2.46 4.57 -8.37
N MET A 158 2.35 5.89 -8.53
CA MET A 158 2.85 6.84 -7.53
C MET A 158 2.19 6.63 -6.15
N LEU A 159 0.90 6.27 -6.13
CA LEU A 159 0.20 6.00 -4.89
C LEU A 159 0.66 4.68 -4.26
N VAL A 160 0.82 3.61 -5.04
CA VAL A 160 1.31 2.32 -4.54
C VAL A 160 2.74 2.42 -4.01
N THR A 161 3.63 3.09 -4.74
CA THR A 161 5.01 3.32 -4.31
C THR A 161 5.09 4.14 -3.02
N PHE A 162 4.18 5.09 -2.79
CA PHE A 162 4.14 5.84 -1.53
C PHE A 162 4.03 4.94 -0.29
N VAL A 163 3.24 3.86 -0.33
CA VAL A 163 3.17 2.90 0.79
C VAL A 163 4.39 1.99 0.87
N GLY A 164 4.97 1.64 -0.28
CA GLY A 164 6.19 0.82 -0.33
C GLY A 164 7.46 1.52 0.16
N ASN A 165 7.50 2.86 0.20
CA ASN A 165 8.68 3.65 0.58
C ASN A 165 9.06 3.61 2.06
N TYR A 166 8.23 2.99 2.89
CA TYR A 166 8.40 3.02 4.33
C TYR A 166 8.56 1.61 4.89
N GLU A 167 9.65 1.39 5.62
CA GLU A 167 9.74 0.29 6.56
C GLU A 167 9.00 0.70 7.83
N TRP A 168 8.11 -0.16 8.33
CA TRP A 168 7.30 0.15 9.50
C TRP A 168 7.87 -0.57 10.72
N LYS A 169 8.21 0.20 11.75
CA LYS A 169 8.73 -0.34 13.02
C LYS A 169 7.98 0.23 14.21
N LEU A 170 8.03 -0.48 15.34
CA LEU A 170 7.52 0.05 16.60
C LEU A 170 8.41 1.21 17.08
N GLU A 171 7.78 2.26 17.60
CA GLU A 171 8.45 3.42 18.17
C GLU A 171 9.26 3.00 19.41
N ASN A 172 10.59 3.10 19.33
CA ASN A 172 11.56 3.06 20.44
C ASN A 172 11.35 1.98 21.52
N THR A 173 10.95 0.78 21.15
CA THR A 173 10.66 -0.27 22.14
C THR A 173 11.25 -1.60 21.70
N LYS A 174 12.24 -2.13 22.45
CA LYS A 174 12.56 -3.56 22.36
C LYS A 174 11.39 -4.36 22.96
N PRO A 175 11.06 -5.58 22.46
CA PRO A 175 9.94 -6.34 22.99
C PRO A 175 9.97 -6.53 24.51
N GLU A 176 11.17 -6.63 25.11
CA GLU A 176 11.34 -6.79 26.56
C GLU A 176 11.13 -5.49 27.35
N GLU A 177 11.22 -4.33 26.70
CA GLU A 177 11.09 -3.00 27.29
C GLU A 177 9.68 -2.41 27.07
N MET A 178 8.77 -3.19 26.47
CA MET A 178 7.41 -2.77 26.14
C MET A 178 6.53 -2.68 27.38
N ASP A 179 6.00 -1.49 27.66
CA ASP A 179 5.05 -1.31 28.76
C ASP A 179 3.77 -2.11 28.49
N MET A 180 3.57 -3.15 29.29
CA MET A 180 2.40 -4.03 29.23
C MET A 180 1.27 -3.60 30.16
N ASN A 181 1.44 -2.51 30.92
CA ASN A 181 0.40 -1.99 31.79
C ASN A 181 -0.79 -1.47 30.98
N GLU A 182 -1.95 -1.47 31.62
CA GLU A 182 -3.23 -1.06 31.05
C GLU A 182 -3.85 0.07 31.87
N ASN A 183 -4.57 0.97 31.20
CA ASN A 183 -5.40 1.95 31.86
C ASN A 183 -6.66 1.27 32.40
N PHE A 184 -6.95 1.49 33.67
CA PHE A 184 -8.22 1.07 34.27
C PHE A 184 -9.39 1.85 33.64
N GLY A 185 -10.31 1.12 33.01
CA GLY A 185 -11.49 1.67 32.34
C GLY A 185 -12.44 0.56 31.86
N ILE A 186 -13.58 0.94 31.26
CA ILE A 186 -14.58 -0.02 30.72
C ILE A 186 -13.99 -0.81 29.54
N THR A 187 -13.05 -0.22 28.81
CA THR A 187 -12.25 -0.87 27.77
C THR A 187 -10.80 -0.98 28.24
N LEU A 188 -10.22 -2.18 28.17
CA LEU A 188 -8.78 -2.38 28.34
C LEU A 188 -8.05 -1.62 27.21
N GLN A 189 -7.33 -0.56 27.57
CA GLN A 189 -6.40 0.12 26.69
C GLN A 189 -5.02 0.10 27.34
N LYS A 190 -3.94 -0.14 26.56
CA LYS A 190 -2.57 -0.03 27.09
C LYS A 190 -2.36 1.36 27.70
N ALA A 191 -1.67 1.41 28.83
CA ALA A 191 -1.29 2.65 29.51
C ALA A 191 -0.44 3.53 28.57
N VAL A 192 0.44 2.89 27.79
CA VAL A 192 1.17 3.50 26.68
C VAL A 192 0.73 2.86 25.36
N PRO A 193 0.09 3.61 24.44
CA PRO A 193 -0.31 3.10 23.13
C PRO A 193 0.90 2.67 22.30
N LEU A 194 0.80 1.51 21.64
CA LEU A 194 1.79 1.09 20.65
C LEU A 194 1.68 1.95 19.40
N LYS A 195 2.81 2.50 18.95
CA LYS A 195 2.89 3.29 17.72
C LYS A 195 3.81 2.61 16.72
N ALA A 196 3.28 2.30 15.55
CA ALA A 196 4.08 1.96 14.39
C ALA A 196 4.44 3.26 13.66
N ILE A 197 5.74 3.50 13.48
CA ILE A 197 6.24 4.67 12.77
C ILE A 197 6.86 4.24 11.44
N PRO A 198 6.56 4.97 10.33
CA PRO A 198 7.22 4.73 9.07
C PRO A 198 8.64 5.31 9.12
N THR A 199 9.64 4.50 8.77
CA THR A 199 11.01 4.93 8.52
C THR A 199 11.35 4.79 7.05
N LYS A 200 12.09 5.75 6.50
CA LYS A 200 12.57 5.67 5.12
C LYS A 200 13.44 4.41 4.96
N LEU A 201 13.17 3.67 3.89
CA LEU A 201 14.07 2.63 3.37
C LEU A 201 15.42 3.23 2.97
#